data_AF-A0A3P8SRQ9-F1
#
_entry.id   AF-A0A3P8SRQ9-F1
#
_cell.length_a   1.000
_cell.length_b   1.000
_cell.length_c   1.000
_cell.angle_alpha   90.00
_cell.angle_beta   90.00
_cell.angle_gamma   90.00
#
_symmetry.space_group_name_H-M   'P 1'
#
loop_
_entity.id
_entity.type
_entity.pdbx_description
1 polymer ?
#
loop_
_entity_poly.entity_id
_entity_poly.type
_entity_poly.pdbx_seq_one_letter_code
_entity_poly.pdbx_strand_id
1 'polypeptide(L)'
;MWHQFQHSGGIKSCVISRLAARHRTTGSVGDRPRSGAPRVMDRNDDQYLRTYALRHRYATATQLQACLPEVRGTRVSRQTIRNQLHRFGLNARRPLQVTPLTPRHRCDRLQWAQEHVTWTMQQWEEKLH
;
A
#
# COMPACT_ATOMS: atom_id res chain seq x y z
N MET A 1 35.31 -11.87 -30.82
CA MET A 1 34.93 -12.47 -29.52
C MET A 1 33.45 -12.94 -29.46
N TRP A 2 32.80 -13.29 -30.59
CA TRP A 2 31.42 -13.85 -30.59
C TRP A 2 31.29 -15.17 -31.37
N HIS A 3 32.33 -15.59 -32.10
CA HIS A 3 32.34 -16.84 -32.88
C HIS A 3 32.52 -18.12 -32.03
N GLN A 4 32.77 -17.98 -30.72
CA GLN A 4 33.08 -19.12 -29.85
C GLN A 4 31.85 -19.74 -29.16
N PHE A 5 30.68 -19.11 -29.28
CA PHE A 5 29.41 -19.58 -28.71
C PHE A 5 28.47 -20.24 -29.74
N GLN A 6 28.87 -20.31 -31.02
CA GLN A 6 28.01 -20.84 -32.09
C GLN A 6 27.90 -22.38 -32.11
N HIS A 7 28.74 -23.11 -31.35
CA HIS A 7 28.87 -24.56 -31.49
C HIS A 7 28.61 -25.39 -30.23
N SER A 8 28.17 -24.82 -29.11
CA SER A 8 28.05 -25.54 -27.83
C SER A 8 26.63 -25.67 -27.24
N GLY A 9 25.59 -25.41 -28.02
CA GLY A 9 24.22 -25.70 -27.59
C GLY A 9 23.24 -25.35 -28.69
N GLY A 10 22.14 -26.10 -28.84
CA GLY A 10 21.15 -26.00 -29.94
C GLY A 10 20.34 -24.68 -30.01
N ILE A 11 20.96 -23.56 -29.67
CA ILE A 11 20.39 -22.22 -29.73
C ILE A 11 20.50 -21.71 -31.17
N LYS A 12 19.37 -21.31 -31.75
CA LYS A 12 19.32 -20.80 -33.11
C LYS A 12 20.13 -19.50 -33.23
N SER A 13 20.91 -19.36 -34.31
CA SER A 13 21.71 -18.15 -34.61
C SER A 13 20.91 -16.84 -34.51
N CYS A 14 19.62 -16.85 -34.91
CA CYS A 14 18.74 -15.69 -34.81
C CYS A 14 18.51 -15.19 -33.37
N VAL A 15 18.57 -16.09 -32.36
CA VAL A 15 18.47 -15.71 -30.95
C VAL A 15 19.73 -14.94 -30.53
N ILE A 16 20.91 -15.44 -30.92
CA ILE A 16 22.20 -14.79 -30.62
C ILE A 16 22.25 -13.40 -31.26
N SER A 17 21.86 -13.27 -32.54
CA SER A 17 21.84 -11.98 -33.23
C SER A 17 20.88 -10.98 -32.57
N ARG A 18 19.68 -11.42 -32.15
CA ARG A 18 18.71 -10.57 -31.44
C ARG A 18 19.23 -10.14 -30.07
N LEU A 19 19.88 -11.02 -29.32
CA LEU A 19 20.47 -10.70 -28.02
C LEU A 19 21.65 -9.73 -28.16
N ALA A 20 22.53 -9.93 -29.14
CA ALA A 20 23.64 -9.02 -29.42
C ALA A 20 23.17 -7.64 -29.90
N ALA A 21 22.15 -7.57 -30.76
CA ALA A 21 21.53 -6.31 -31.15
C ALA A 21 20.89 -5.61 -29.94
N ARG A 22 20.16 -6.36 -29.12
CA ARG A 22 19.55 -5.85 -27.88
C ARG A 22 20.61 -5.28 -26.93
N HIS A 23 21.67 -6.04 -26.64
CA HIS A 23 22.74 -5.60 -25.76
C HIS A 23 23.42 -4.33 -26.27
N ARG A 24 23.67 -4.21 -27.58
CA ARG A 24 24.22 -2.98 -28.18
C ARG A 24 23.30 -1.76 -27.98
N THR A 25 21.99 -1.94 -28.04
CA THR A 25 21.02 -0.84 -27.90
C THR A 25 20.68 -0.47 -26.45
N THR A 26 20.60 -1.45 -25.54
CA THR A 26 20.09 -1.24 -24.17
C THR A 26 21.08 -1.60 -23.07
N GLY A 27 22.30 -2.05 -23.40
CA GLY A 27 23.32 -2.45 -22.43
C GLY A 27 22.98 -3.70 -21.62
N SER A 28 21.87 -4.38 -21.92
CA SER A 28 21.39 -5.54 -21.17
C SER A 28 20.65 -6.52 -22.07
N VAL A 29 20.82 -7.81 -21.78
CA VAL A 29 20.10 -8.94 -22.41
C VAL A 29 18.92 -9.43 -21.59
N GLY A 30 18.72 -8.88 -20.39
CA GLY A 30 17.65 -9.28 -19.46
C GLY A 30 16.25 -9.14 -20.05
N ASP A 31 15.31 -9.85 -19.42
CA ASP A 31 13.90 -9.79 -19.81
C ASP A 31 13.34 -8.38 -19.60
N ARG A 32 12.58 -7.92 -20.60
CA ARG A 32 11.86 -6.65 -20.53
C ARG A 32 10.51 -6.87 -19.87
N PRO A 33 10.01 -5.90 -19.09
CA PRO A 33 8.62 -5.89 -18.65
C PRO A 33 7.70 -6.05 -19.87
N ARG A 34 6.81 -7.05 -19.81
CA ARG A 34 5.78 -7.24 -20.84
C ARG A 34 4.62 -6.31 -20.54
N SER A 35 3.98 -5.79 -21.58
CA SER A 35 2.72 -5.05 -21.41
C SER A 35 1.66 -6.01 -20.90
N GLY A 36 1.01 -5.66 -19.79
CA GLY A 36 -0.13 -6.40 -19.24
C GLY A 36 -1.46 -5.87 -19.79
N ALA A 37 -2.56 -6.51 -19.39
CA ALA A 37 -3.90 -6.01 -19.66
C ALA A 37 -4.13 -4.64 -18.99
N PRO A 38 -4.89 -3.74 -19.62
CA PRO A 38 -5.28 -2.48 -19.00
C PRO A 38 -6.07 -2.72 -17.71
N ARG A 39 -5.94 -1.80 -16.75
CA ARG A 39 -6.66 -1.89 -15.48
C ARG A 39 -8.12 -1.50 -15.70
N VAL A 40 -9.02 -2.17 -14.98
CA VAL A 40 -10.45 -1.84 -14.96
C VAL A 40 -10.72 -0.53 -14.21
N MET A 41 -9.94 -0.24 -13.16
CA MET A 41 -10.06 0.99 -12.38
C MET A 41 -9.09 2.04 -12.88
N ASP A 42 -9.57 3.27 -13.01
CA ASP A 42 -8.77 4.43 -13.34
C ASP A 42 -8.19 5.12 -12.09
N ARG A 43 -7.49 6.24 -12.30
CA ARG A 43 -6.89 7.03 -11.21
C ARG A 43 -7.95 7.65 -10.28
N ASN A 44 -9.12 8.00 -10.81
CA ASN A 44 -10.16 8.67 -10.06
C ASN A 44 -10.92 7.69 -9.17
N ASP A 45 -11.16 6.47 -9.66
CA ASP A 45 -11.71 5.36 -8.90
C ASP A 45 -10.79 5.01 -7.73
N ASP A 46 -9.48 4.93 -8.00
CA ASP A 46 -8.44 4.72 -6.99
C ASP A 46 -8.45 5.84 -5.92
N GLN A 47 -8.57 7.10 -6.34
CA GLN A 47 -8.64 8.24 -5.43
C GLN A 47 -9.91 8.22 -4.58
N TYR A 48 -11.06 7.95 -5.19
CA TYR A 48 -12.33 7.80 -4.48
C TYR A 48 -12.25 6.70 -3.44
N LEU A 49 -11.75 5.52 -3.83
CA LEU A 49 -11.61 4.37 -2.95
C LEU A 49 -10.73 4.68 -1.74
N ARG A 50 -9.58 5.33 -1.98
CA ARG A 50 -8.65 5.73 -0.92
C ARG A 50 -9.28 6.73 0.04
N THR A 51 -9.91 7.78 -0.48
CA THR A 51 -10.55 8.82 0.35
C THR A 51 -11.73 8.25 1.15
N TYR A 52 -12.56 7.43 0.52
CA TYR A 52 -13.70 6.80 1.18
C TYR A 52 -13.24 5.88 2.32
N ALA A 53 -12.27 5.00 2.08
CA ALA A 53 -11.75 4.09 3.10
C ALA A 53 -11.10 4.83 4.28
N LEU A 54 -10.44 5.97 4.03
CA LEU A 54 -9.85 6.79 5.09
C LEU A 54 -10.89 7.53 5.95
N ARG A 55 -12.00 7.99 5.33
CA ARG A 55 -13.11 8.64 6.03
C ARG A 55 -13.96 7.63 6.81
N HIS A 56 -14.21 6.47 6.21
CA HIS A 56 -15.05 5.41 6.77
C HIS A 56 -14.19 4.20 7.11
N ARG A 57 -13.37 4.30 8.18
CA ARG A 57 -12.41 3.26 8.55
C ARG A 57 -13.01 1.87 8.84
N TYR A 58 -14.32 1.81 9.09
CA TYR A 58 -15.06 0.56 9.33
C TYR A 58 -15.81 0.05 8.09
N ALA A 59 -15.75 0.76 6.96
CA ALA A 59 -16.39 0.33 5.73
C ALA A 59 -15.72 -0.94 5.20
N THR A 60 -16.54 -1.91 4.83
CA THR A 60 -16.09 -3.18 4.29
C THR A 60 -15.83 -3.10 2.78
N ALA A 61 -14.99 -4.01 2.28
CA ALA A 61 -14.78 -4.14 0.83
C ALA A 61 -16.09 -4.45 0.07
N THR A 62 -17.07 -5.09 0.72
CA THR A 62 -18.39 -5.36 0.15
C THR A 62 -19.18 -4.07 -0.02
N GLN A 63 -19.23 -3.20 0.99
CA GLN A 63 -19.89 -1.89 0.90
C GLN A 63 -19.24 -1.02 -0.17
N LEU A 64 -17.91 -0.97 -0.19
CA LEU A 64 -17.16 -0.24 -1.22
C LEU A 64 -17.46 -0.75 -2.63
N GLN A 65 -17.52 -2.07 -2.81
CA GLN A 65 -17.86 -2.68 -4.09
C GLN A 65 -19.30 -2.39 -4.53
N ALA A 66 -20.24 -2.29 -3.59
CA ALA A 66 -21.64 -1.94 -3.86
C ALA A 66 -21.80 -0.46 -4.22
N CYS A 67 -21.10 0.45 -3.53
CA CYS A 67 -21.19 1.90 -3.79
C CYS A 67 -20.45 2.34 -5.06
N LEU A 68 -19.37 1.65 -5.46
CA LEU A 68 -18.52 2.12 -6.55
C LEU A 68 -19.26 2.28 -7.90
N PRO A 69 -20.14 1.36 -8.34
CA PRO A 69 -20.90 1.52 -9.57
C PRO A 69 -21.85 2.73 -9.54
N GLU A 70 -22.44 3.05 -8.39
CA GLU A 70 -23.36 4.18 -8.26
C GLU A 70 -22.63 5.53 -8.38
N VAL A 71 -21.42 5.61 -7.83
CA VAL A 71 -20.64 6.86 -7.80
C VAL A 71 -19.79 7.05 -9.05
N ARG A 72 -19.27 5.96 -9.62
CA ARG A 72 -18.25 5.99 -10.69
C ARG A 72 -18.65 5.25 -11.97
N GLY A 73 -19.71 4.44 -11.94
CA GLY A 73 -20.06 3.54 -13.04
C GLY A 73 -19.17 2.28 -13.12
N THR A 74 -18.12 2.20 -12.32
CA THR A 74 -17.13 1.11 -12.37
C THR A 74 -17.58 -0.09 -11.56
N ARG A 75 -17.74 -1.24 -12.24
CA ARG A 75 -18.05 -2.53 -11.61
C ARG A 75 -16.80 -3.37 -11.45
N VAL A 76 -16.47 -3.74 -10.22
CA VAL A 76 -15.33 -4.61 -9.90
C VAL A 76 -15.70 -5.65 -8.85
N SER A 77 -14.90 -6.70 -8.76
CA SER A 77 -15.07 -7.70 -7.72
C SER A 77 -14.65 -7.16 -6.34
N ARG A 78 -15.19 -7.76 -5.27
CA ARG A 78 -14.74 -7.51 -3.89
C ARG A 78 -13.24 -7.75 -3.71
N GLN A 79 -12.68 -8.71 -4.46
CA GLN A 79 -11.24 -9.02 -4.39
C GLN A 79 -10.39 -7.91 -5.01
N THR A 80 -10.85 -7.31 -6.11
CA THR A 80 -10.19 -6.17 -6.74
C THR A 80 -10.12 -4.99 -5.76
N ILE A 81 -11.22 -4.70 -5.05
CA ILE A 81 -11.24 -3.68 -4.00
C ILE A 81 -10.21 -3.97 -2.91
N ARG A 82 -10.15 -5.19 -2.38
CA ARG A 82 -9.16 -5.57 -1.36
C ARG A 82 -7.73 -5.40 -1.85
N ASN A 83 -7.42 -5.91 -3.04
CA ASN A 83 -6.09 -5.80 -3.64
C ASN A 83 -5.67 -4.34 -3.79
N GLN A 84 -6.60 -3.46 -4.16
CA GLN A 84 -6.32 -2.05 -4.32
C GLN A 84 -6.13 -1.32 -2.98
N LEU A 85 -6.95 -1.62 -1.98
CA LEU A 85 -6.74 -1.12 -0.62
C LEU A 85 -5.37 -1.54 -0.07
N HIS A 86 -4.97 -2.80 -0.28
CA HIS A 86 -3.66 -3.29 0.12
C HIS A 86 -2.51 -2.57 -0.62
N ARG A 87 -2.68 -2.25 -1.91
CA ARG A 87 -1.71 -1.43 -2.67
C ARG A 87 -1.53 -0.03 -2.07
N PHE A 88 -2.58 0.52 -1.45
CA PHE A 88 -2.52 1.79 -0.72
C PHE A 88 -2.00 1.64 0.72
N GLY A 89 -1.65 0.44 1.17
CA GLY A 89 -1.26 0.16 2.54
C GLY A 89 -2.44 0.13 3.54
N LEU A 90 -3.68 0.13 3.04
CA LEU A 90 -4.89 0.07 3.86
C LEU A 90 -5.24 -1.39 4.14
N ASN A 91 -4.89 -1.84 5.35
CA ASN A 91 -5.16 -3.18 5.82
C ASN A 91 -6.22 -3.14 6.92
N ALA A 92 -7.03 -4.19 7.00
CA ALA A 92 -7.97 -4.37 8.10
C ALA A 92 -7.18 -4.51 9.42
N ARG A 93 -7.62 -3.80 10.46
CA ARG A 93 -7.07 -3.87 11.81
C ARG A 93 -8.20 -3.92 12.82
N ARG A 94 -7.96 -4.56 13.96
CA ARG A 94 -8.88 -4.49 15.11
C ARG A 94 -8.62 -3.17 15.85
N PRO A 95 -9.66 -2.36 16.13
CA PRO A 95 -9.50 -1.18 16.95
C PRO A 95 -9.09 -1.60 18.38
N LEU A 96 -8.22 -0.82 19.00
CA LEU A 96 -7.82 -1.02 20.38
C LEU A 96 -9.07 -0.88 21.28
N GLN A 97 -9.28 -1.85 22.17
CA GLN A 97 -10.36 -1.83 23.14
C GLN A 97 -9.89 -1.01 24.36
N VAL A 98 -10.35 0.23 24.47
CA VAL A 98 -10.08 1.09 25.62
C VAL A 98 -11.37 1.70 26.14
N THR A 99 -11.44 1.91 27.45
CA THR A 99 -12.55 2.65 28.06
C THR A 99 -12.55 4.08 27.54
N PRO A 100 -13.65 4.56 26.92
CA PRO A 100 -13.71 5.92 26.41
C PRO A 100 -13.55 6.94 27.54
N LEU A 101 -12.60 7.88 27.39
CA LEU A 101 -12.49 9.01 28.30
C LEU A 101 -13.58 10.03 28.01
N THR A 102 -14.29 10.46 29.06
CA THR A 102 -15.18 11.62 29.01
C THR A 102 -14.38 12.88 28.68
N PRO A 103 -15.02 13.94 28.14
CA PRO A 103 -14.33 15.20 27.85
C PRO A 103 -13.59 15.77 29.07
N ARG A 104 -14.24 15.73 30.24
CA ARG A 104 -13.63 16.16 31.52
C ARG A 104 -12.37 15.38 31.85
N HIS A 105 -12.42 14.04 31.79
CA HIS A 105 -11.23 13.22 32.05
C HIS A 105 -10.07 13.53 31.10
N ARG A 106 -10.34 13.92 29.84
CA ARG A 106 -9.30 14.30 28.89
C ARG A 106 -8.64 15.63 29.29
N CYS A 107 -9.44 16.61 29.70
CA CYS A 107 -8.94 17.90 30.18
C CYS A 107 -8.07 17.71 31.43
N ASP A 108 -8.60 17.02 32.44
CA ASP A 108 -7.91 16.82 33.72
C ASP A 108 -6.58 16.07 33.51
N ARG A 109 -6.58 15.00 32.70
CA ARG A 109 -5.36 14.24 32.37
C ARG A 109 -4.35 15.07 31.60
N LEU A 110 -4.81 15.90 30.66
CA LEU A 110 -3.92 16.75 29.87
C LEU A 110 -3.28 17.82 30.75
N GLN A 111 -4.08 18.50 31.58
CA GLN A 111 -3.59 19.52 32.51
C GLN A 111 -2.56 18.91 33.46
N TRP A 112 -2.89 17.76 34.06
CA TRP A 112 -1.96 17.06 34.93
C TRP A 112 -0.65 16.71 34.22
N ALA A 113 -0.71 16.14 33.02
CA ALA A 113 0.49 15.82 32.24
C ALA A 113 1.34 17.06 31.89
N GLN A 114 0.69 18.20 31.64
CA GLN A 114 1.38 19.47 31.35
C GLN A 114 2.06 20.04 32.59
N GLU A 115 1.38 20.08 33.73
CA GLU A 115 1.92 20.56 35.01
C GLU A 115 3.11 19.72 35.49
N HIS A 116 3.17 18.45 35.09
CA HIS A 116 4.12 17.45 35.59
C HIS A 116 5.18 17.06 34.53
N VAL A 117 5.23 17.76 33.40
CA VAL A 117 6.14 17.42 32.29
C VAL A 117 7.62 17.60 32.65
N THR A 118 7.93 18.53 33.55
CA THR A 118 9.30 18.86 33.99
C THR A 118 9.69 18.17 35.29
N TRP A 119 8.89 17.21 35.77
CA TRP A 119 9.16 16.56 37.03
C TRP A 119 10.43 15.71 36.98
N THR A 120 11.22 15.82 38.04
CA THR A 120 12.41 14.98 38.26
C THR A 120 11.99 13.60 38.77
N MET A 121 12.88 12.60 38.62
CA MET A 121 12.60 11.23 39.09
C MET A 121 12.25 11.20 40.59
N GLN A 122 12.87 12.06 41.41
CA GLN A 122 12.57 12.17 42.84
C GLN A 122 11.12 12.65 43.08
N GLN A 123 10.64 13.62 42.30
CA GLN A 123 9.26 14.10 42.37
C GLN A 123 8.25 13.04 41.90
N TRP A 124 8.65 12.17 40.96
CA TRP A 124 7.85 11.01 40.55
C TRP A 124 7.75 9.96 41.67
N GLU A 125 8.86 9.67 42.36
CA GLU A 125 8.89 8.72 43.48
C GLU A 125 8.02 9.18 44.65
N GLU A 126 8.05 10.47 45.00
CA GLU A 126 7.19 11.04 46.06
C GLU A 126 5.69 10.94 45.76
N LYS A 127 5.30 10.80 44.49
CA LYS A 127 3.89 10.83 44.06
C LYS A 127 3.30 9.47 43.73
N LEU A 128 4.15 8.46 43.56
CA LEU A 128 3.74 7.08 43.31
C LEU A 128 3.67 6.24 44.60
N HIS A 129 4.23 6.74 45.70
CA HIS A 129 4.17 6.18 47.05
C HIS A 129 3.12 6.89 47.92
#